data_AF-A0A2N5DTM6-F1
#
_entry.id   AF-A0A2N5DTM6-F1
#
_cell.length_a   1.000
_cell.length_b   1.000
_cell.length_c   1.000
_cell.angle_alpha   90.00
_cell.angle_beta   90.00
_cell.angle_gamma   90.00
#
_symmetry.space_group_name_H-M   'P 1'
#
loop_
_entity.id
_entity.type
_entity.pdbx_description
1 polymer ?
#
loop_
_entity_poly.entity_id
_entity_poly.type
_entity_poly.pdbx_seq_one_letter_code
_entity_poly.pdbx_strand_id
1 'polypeptide(L)' 'MSKLAWIKKKSKGCVWEILGAVLQTIFFCLTAFWLFHFETWTERLIAIVATFACYYVIGTLIDKFSSEE' A
#
# COMPACT_ATOMS: atom_id res chain seq x y z
N MET A 1 -15.68 30.27 2.08
CA MET A 1 -14.99 29.07 1.56
C MET A 1 -15.86 28.41 0.50
N SER A 2 -15.46 28.43 -0.77
CA SER A 2 -16.30 28.04 -1.90
C SER A 2 -16.58 26.53 -1.95
N LYS A 3 -17.81 26.13 -2.30
CA LYS A 3 -18.25 24.72 -2.47
C LYS A 3 -17.26 23.87 -3.29
N LEU A 4 -16.61 24.49 -4.27
CA LEU A 4 -15.54 23.91 -5.11
C LEU A 4 -14.35 23.38 -4.31
N ALA A 5 -13.93 24.08 -3.24
CA ALA A 5 -12.84 23.64 -2.37
C ALA A 5 -13.23 22.41 -1.54
N TRP A 6 -14.50 22.30 -1.14
CA TRP A 6 -15.02 21.17 -0.36
C TRP A 6 -15.12 19.89 -1.22
N ILE A 7 -15.56 20.03 -2.47
CA ILE A 7 -15.63 18.91 -3.44
C ILE A 7 -14.22 18.40 -3.79
N LYS A 8 -13.26 19.30 -4.06
CA LYS A 8 -11.86 18.92 -4.29
C LYS A 8 -11.24 18.17 -3.11
N LYS A 9 -11.48 18.65 -1.88
CA LYS A 9 -10.95 18.00 -0.67
C LYS A 9 -11.55 16.61 -0.45
N LYS A 10 -12.85 16.44 -0.68
CA LYS A 10 -13.53 15.13 -0.58
C LYS A 10 -13.05 14.16 -1.66
N SER A 11 -12.82 14.64 -2.87
CA SER A 11 -12.30 13.83 -3.97
C SER A 11 -10.85 13.37 -3.74
N LYS A 12 -9.97 14.23 -3.22
CA LYS A 12 -8.60 13.84 -2.81
C LYS A 12 -8.61 12.73 -1.76
N GLY A 13 -9.52 12.82 -0.76
CA GLY A 13 -9.67 11.77 0.27
C GLY A 13 -10.07 10.42 -0.31
N CYS A 14 -11.09 10.36 -1.17
CA CYS A 14 -11.51 9.11 -1.79
C CYS A 14 -10.43 8.48 -2.68
N VAL A 15 -9.65 9.30 -3.41
CA VAL A 15 -8.54 8.78 -4.24
C VAL A 15 -7.48 8.12 -3.36
N TRP A 16 -7.16 8.71 -2.20
CA TRP A 16 -6.19 8.15 -1.27
C TRP A 16 -6.65 6.83 -0.66
N GLU A 17 -7.93 6.75 -0.27
CA GLU A 17 -8.51 5.51 0.26
C GLU A 17 -8.52 4.38 -0.78
N ILE A 18 -8.86 4.71 -2.04
CA ILE A 18 -8.82 3.73 -3.14
C ILE A 18 -7.39 3.27 -3.39
N LEU A 19 -6.41 4.19 -3.39
CA LEU A 19 -5.00 3.84 -3.56
C LEU A 19 -4.51 2.92 -2.44
N GLY A 20 -4.86 3.22 -1.19
CA GLY A 20 -4.53 2.39 -0.03
C GLY A 20 -5.12 0.99 -0.16
N ALA A 21 -6.40 0.88 -0.54
CA ALA A 21 -7.07 -0.40 -0.73
C ALA A 21 -6.46 -1.24 -1.88
N VAL A 22 -6.09 -0.60 -2.99
CA VAL A 22 -5.42 -1.27 -4.12
C VAL A 22 -4.04 -1.78 -3.71
N LEU A 23 -3.24 -0.95 -3.04
CA LEU A 23 -1.92 -1.33 -2.52
C LEU A 23 -2.04 -2.55 -1.59
N GLN A 24 -2.99 -2.53 -0.67
CA GLN A 24 -3.18 -3.62 0.29
C GLN A 24 -3.69 -4.91 -0.39
N THR A 25 -4.52 -4.81 -1.41
CA THR A 25 -4.98 -5.96 -2.20
C THR A 25 -3.84 -6.60 -2.98
N ILE A 26 -3.02 -5.81 -3.68
CA ILE A 26 -1.83 -6.30 -4.39
C ILE A 26 -0.91 -7.03 -3.42
N PHE A 27 -0.73 -6.45 -2.24
CA PHE A 27 0.13 -6.99 -1.21
C PHE A 27 -0.33 -8.36 -0.69
N PHE A 28 -1.64 -8.50 -0.45
CA PHE A 28 -2.25 -9.75 -0.07
C PHE A 28 -2.08 -10.82 -1.14
N CYS A 29 -2.32 -10.47 -2.42
CA CYS A 29 -2.11 -11.37 -3.54
C CYS A 29 -0.64 -11.82 -3.67
N LEU A 30 0.32 -10.91 -3.50
CA LEU A 30 1.74 -11.25 -3.53
C LEU A 30 2.10 -12.22 -2.40
N THR A 31 1.63 -11.94 -1.19
CA THR A 31 1.85 -12.79 -0.02
C THR A 31 1.28 -14.20 -0.25
N ALA A 32 0.07 -14.29 -0.79
CA ALA A 32 -0.54 -15.56 -1.16
C ALA A 32 0.25 -16.28 -2.26
N PHE A 33 0.74 -15.56 -3.26
CA PHE A 33 1.59 -16.12 -4.32
C PHE A 33 2.87 -16.76 -3.76
N TRP A 34 3.56 -16.07 -2.84
CA TRP A 34 4.78 -16.58 -2.22
C TRP A 34 4.57 -17.89 -1.43
N LEU A 35 3.39 -18.08 -0.83
CA LEU A 35 3.05 -19.31 -0.12
C LEU A 35 3.00 -20.54 -1.03
N PHE A 36 2.59 -20.37 -2.30
CA PHE A 36 2.51 -21.47 -3.28
C PHE A 36 3.73 -21.58 -4.18
N HIS A 37 4.50 -20.50 -4.36
CA HIS A 37 5.63 -20.47 -5.27
C HIS A 37 6.86 -21.22 -4.74
N PHE A 38 7.17 -21.07 -3.45
CA PHE A 38 8.37 -21.65 -2.86
C PHE A 38 8.11 -23.02 -2.23
N GLU A 39 9.06 -23.93 -2.40
CA GLU A 39 9.00 -25.28 -1.83
C GLU A 39 9.34 -25.28 -0.33
N THR A 40 10.34 -24.50 0.10
CA THR A 40 10.75 -24.46 1.50
C THR A 40 10.01 -23.36 2.30
N TRP A 41 9.69 -23.68 3.55
CA TRP A 41 9.07 -22.72 4.47
C TRP A 41 9.96 -21.51 4.76
N THR A 42 11.28 -21.66 4.73
CA THR A 42 12.22 -20.57 4.95
C THR A 42 12.16 -19.53 3.84
N GLU A 43 12.13 -19.96 2.58
CA GLU A 43 11.99 -19.05 1.43
C GLU A 43 10.65 -18.31 1.45
N ARG A 44 9.56 -19.00 1.83
CA ARG A 44 8.24 -18.38 2.01
C ARG A 44 8.29 -17.26 3.05
N LEU A 45 8.84 -17.54 4.22
CA LEU A 45 8.91 -16.55 5.30
C LEU A 45 9.78 -15.35 4.93
N ILE A 46 10.93 -15.58 4.27
CA ILE A 46 11.80 -14.50 3.80
C ILE A 46 11.06 -13.62 2.79
N ALA A 47 10.37 -14.22 1.82
CA ALA A 47 9.62 -13.48 0.82
C ALA A 47 8.46 -12.66 1.44
N ILE A 48 7.73 -13.23 2.40
CA ILE A 48 6.67 -12.53 3.13
C ILE A 48 7.24 -11.34 3.91
N VAL A 49 8.34 -11.54 4.65
CA VAL A 49 9.00 -10.48 5.41
C VAL A 49 9.55 -9.39 4.50
N ALA A 50 10.20 -9.76 3.39
CA ALA A 50 10.70 -8.81 2.39
C ALA A 50 9.56 -7.99 1.77
N THR A 51 8.45 -8.65 1.47
CA THR A 51 7.24 -7.97 1.00
C THR A 51 6.79 -6.98 2.08
N PHE A 52 6.73 -7.36 3.36
CA PHE A 52 6.28 -6.47 4.46
C PHE A 52 7.18 -5.25 4.63
N ALA A 53 8.50 -5.45 4.53
CA ALA A 53 9.47 -4.37 4.53
C ALA A 53 9.22 -3.39 3.37
N CYS A 54 8.98 -3.88 2.15
CA CYS A 54 8.64 -3.04 1.01
C CYS A 54 7.37 -2.21 1.23
N TYR A 55 6.30 -2.81 1.78
CA TYR A 55 5.08 -2.06 2.09
C TYR A 55 5.30 -0.96 3.12
N TYR A 56 6.09 -1.24 4.16
CA TYR A 56 6.43 -0.25 5.17
C TYR A 56 7.24 0.92 4.58
N VAL A 57 8.22 0.62 3.73
CA VAL A 57 9.01 1.66 3.03
C VAL A 57 8.12 2.50 2.12
N ILE A 58 7.25 1.87 1.33
CA ILE A 58 6.31 2.58 0.47
C ILE A 58 5.37 3.46 1.29
N GLY A 59 4.80 2.95 2.38
CA GLY A 59 3.93 3.72 3.28
C GLY A 59 4.65 4.92 3.90
N THR A 60 5.92 4.75 4.31
CA THR A 60 6.75 5.82 4.86
C THR A 60 7.08 6.87 3.79
N LEU A 61 7.38 6.46 2.56
CA LEU A 61 7.62 7.39 1.46
C LEU A 61 6.36 8.17 1.11
N ILE A 62 5.21 7.49 1.04
CA ILE A 62 3.90 8.09 0.78
C ILE A 62 3.56 9.13 1.85
N ASP A 63 3.76 8.82 3.14
CA ASP A 63 3.57 9.76 4.24
C ASP A 63 4.48 10.98 4.11
N LYS A 64 5.76 10.75 3.82
CA LYS A 64 6.74 11.82 3.61
C LYS A 64 6.37 12.75 2.45
N PHE A 65 5.97 12.19 1.31
CA PHE A 65 5.50 12.98 0.16
C PHE A 65 4.18 13.71 0.45
N SER A 66 3.27 13.09 1.21
CA SER A 66 2.02 13.74 1.62
C SER A 66 2.23 14.87 2.62
N SER A 67 3.33 14.88 3.37
CA SER A 67 3.67 15.93 4.34
C SER A 67 4.44 17.11 3.73
N GLU A 68 4.97 16.97 2.51
CA GLU A 68 5.68 18.03 1.77
C GLU A 68 4.76 18.86 0.85
N GLU A 69 3.48 18.48 0.69
CA GLU A 69 2.43 19.18 -0.09
C GLU A 69 1.51 20.06 0.78
#